data_AF-A0AAI8QHD0-F1
#
_entry.id   AF-A0AAI8QHD0-F1
#
_cell.length_a   1.000
_cell.length_b   1.000
_cell.length_c   1.000
_cell.angle_alpha   90.00
_cell.angle_beta   90.00
_cell.angle_gamma   90.00
#
_symmetry.space_group_name_H-M   'P 1'
#
loop_
_entity.id
_entity.type
_entity.pdbx_description
1 polymer ?
#
loop_
_entity_poly.entity_id
_entity_poly.type
_entity_poly.pdbx_seq_one_letter_code
_entity_poly.pdbx_strand_id
1 'polypeptide(L)'
;MGYRAHVIKNYIVEVGDCIGFNYDIEGFSSMLEELEVQHFGDEERTFVEVDRDDLLSLSQEKIASLSKEKQEALMSLKSMAHAPYAVKSGYVRVHWY
;
A
#
# COMPACT_ATOMS: atom_id res chain seq x y z
N MET A 1 0.48 -35.22 13.56
CA MET A 1 1.84 -34.82 13.11
C MET A 1 1.74 -33.38 12.63
N GLY A 2 2.38 -32.44 13.33
CA GLY A 2 2.12 -30.99 13.21
C GLY A 2 3.09 -30.23 12.30
N TYR A 3 2.76 -28.97 12.03
CA TYR A 3 3.51 -28.04 11.19
C TYR A 3 4.96 -27.82 11.70
N ARG A 4 5.91 -27.72 10.76
CA ARG A 4 7.26 -27.20 11.01
C ARG A 4 7.54 -26.04 10.09
N ALA A 5 7.44 -24.84 10.65
CA ALA A 5 7.76 -23.59 9.99
C ALA A 5 9.29 -23.35 9.99
N HIS A 6 9.80 -22.77 8.91
CA HIS A 6 11.19 -22.36 8.75
C HIS A 6 11.30 -20.84 8.64
N VAL A 7 12.41 -20.31 9.16
CA VAL A 7 12.57 -18.88 9.44
C VAL A 7 13.28 -18.17 8.29
N ILE A 8 12.69 -17.05 7.89
CA ILE A 8 13.29 -16.04 7.01
C ILE A 8 14.54 -15.48 7.71
N LYS A 9 15.70 -15.59 7.06
CA LYS A 9 16.98 -15.25 7.70
C LYS A 9 17.34 -13.77 7.74
N ASN A 10 16.66 -12.91 6.99
CA ASN A 10 16.76 -11.45 7.11
C ASN A 10 15.49 -10.82 6.53
N TYR A 11 14.88 -9.90 7.27
CA TYR A 11 13.73 -9.09 6.85
C TYR A 11 14.03 -7.65 7.26
N ILE A 12 14.27 -6.77 6.29
CA ILE A 12 14.60 -5.36 6.52
C ILE A 12 13.46 -4.54 5.94
N VAL A 13 12.84 -3.70 6.78
CA VAL A 13 11.82 -2.73 6.38
C VAL A 13 12.46 -1.36 6.47
N GLU A 14 12.65 -0.72 5.31
CA GLU A 14 13.00 0.70 5.23
C GLU A 14 11.71 1.46 4.95
N VAL A 15 11.33 2.34 5.88
CA VAL A 15 10.09 3.12 5.79
C VAL A 15 10.39 4.43 5.07
N GLY A 16 9.58 4.73 4.05
CA GLY A 16 9.62 5.99 3.32
C GLY A 16 8.75 7.07 3.95
N ASP A 17 8.27 7.99 3.11
CA ASP A 17 7.46 9.12 3.55
C ASP A 17 6.12 8.70 4.19
N CYS A 18 5.68 9.51 5.16
CA CYS A 18 4.35 9.41 5.73
C CYS A 18 3.31 9.98 4.75
N ILE A 19 2.35 9.15 4.34
CA ILE A 19 1.38 9.48 3.28
C ILE A 19 0.04 10.05 3.79
N GLY A 20 -0.05 10.50 5.04
CA GLY A 20 -1.23 11.27 5.49
C GLY A 20 -2.42 10.48 6.04
N PHE A 21 -2.20 9.26 6.55
CA PHE A 21 -3.24 8.42 7.17
C PHE A 21 -2.83 7.90 8.56
N ASN A 22 -2.19 8.74 9.39
CA ASN A 22 -1.52 8.33 10.63
C ASN A 22 -2.33 7.44 11.57
N TYR A 23 -3.63 7.70 11.69
CA TYR A 23 -4.54 6.95 12.57
C TYR A 23 -5.80 6.49 11.81
N ASP A 24 -5.75 6.50 10.48
CA ASP A 24 -6.92 6.33 9.63
C ASP A 24 -6.70 5.26 8.56
N ILE A 25 -6.46 4.03 9.03
CA ILE A 25 -6.31 2.87 8.13
C ILE A 25 -7.62 2.59 7.37
N GLU A 26 -8.77 2.85 8.00
CA GLU A 26 -10.08 2.66 7.37
C GLU A 26 -10.29 3.68 6.24
N GLY A 27 -9.99 4.96 6.48
CA GLY A 27 -10.02 5.98 5.44
C GLY A 27 -9.04 5.73 4.30
N PHE A 28 -7.88 5.12 4.59
CA PHE A 28 -6.95 4.65 3.57
C PHE A 28 -7.55 3.53 2.71
N SER A 29 -8.08 2.48 3.34
CA SER A 29 -8.73 1.38 2.61
C SER A 29 -9.94 1.87 1.82
N SER A 30 -10.78 2.72 2.40
CA SER A 30 -11.91 3.33 1.69
C SER A 30 -11.46 4.16 0.47
N MET A 31 -10.34 4.88 0.55
CA MET A 31 -9.77 5.56 -0.61
C MET A 31 -9.36 4.57 -1.72
N LEU A 32 -8.78 3.42 -1.36
CA LEU A 32 -8.42 2.40 -2.34
C LEU A 32 -9.66 1.74 -2.96
N GLU A 33 -10.71 1.51 -2.16
CA GLU A 33 -12.01 1.02 -2.65
C GLU A 33 -12.67 2.03 -3.61
N GLU A 34 -12.69 3.32 -3.27
CA GLU A 34 -13.17 4.42 -4.13
C GLU A 34 -12.46 4.44 -5.49
N LEU A 35 -11.18 4.10 -5.52
CA LEU A 35 -10.36 4.05 -6.73
C LEU A 35 -10.46 2.73 -7.50
N GLU A 36 -11.14 1.73 -6.93
CA GLU A 36 -11.22 0.35 -7.41
C GLU A 36 -9.84 -0.31 -7.50
N VAL A 37 -8.98 -0.07 -6.50
CA VAL A 37 -7.64 -0.65 -6.41
C VAL A 37 -7.68 -1.89 -5.51
N GLN A 38 -7.21 -3.02 -6.03
CA GLN A 38 -7.09 -4.23 -5.24
C GLN A 38 -6.08 -4.05 -4.11
N HIS A 39 -6.49 -4.45 -2.90
CA HIS A 39 -5.63 -4.39 -1.73
C HIS A 39 -5.98 -5.50 -0.73
N PHE A 40 -5.02 -5.82 0.13
CA PHE A 40 -5.15 -6.77 1.22
C PHE A 40 -4.71 -6.10 2.52
N GLY A 41 -5.61 -6.01 3.49
CA GLY A 41 -5.28 -5.64 4.86
C GLY A 41 -5.06 -6.89 5.71
N ASP A 42 -4.09 -6.82 6.63
CA ASP A 42 -3.94 -7.87 7.63
C ASP A 42 -5.05 -7.81 8.69
N GLU A 43 -5.32 -8.96 9.33
CA GLU A 43 -6.35 -9.05 10.38
C GLU A 43 -6.03 -8.18 11.60
N GLU A 44 -4.74 -7.92 11.86
CA GLU A 44 -4.27 -7.08 12.97
C GLU A 44 -4.28 -5.58 12.63
N ARG A 45 -4.63 -5.21 11.39
CA ARG A 45 -4.67 -3.83 10.89
C ARG A 45 -3.34 -3.07 11.07
N THR A 46 -2.23 -3.79 10.90
CA THR A 46 -0.88 -3.24 10.97
C THR A 46 -0.32 -2.87 9.59
N PHE A 47 -0.85 -3.47 8.52
CA PHE A 47 -0.43 -3.14 7.16
C PHE A 47 -1.53 -3.33 6.12
N VAL A 48 -1.38 -2.60 5.02
CA VAL A 48 -2.16 -2.78 3.80
C VAL A 48 -1.21 -3.00 2.63
N GLU A 49 -1.39 -4.10 1.91
CA GLU A 49 -0.73 -4.39 0.65
C GLU A 49 -1.61 -3.93 -0.49
N VAL A 50 -1.12 -3.00 -1.29
CA VAL A 50 -1.83 -2.43 -2.43
C VAL A 50 -1.26 -3.02 -3.71
N ASP A 51 -2.12 -3.47 -4.61
CA ASP A 51 -1.68 -4.02 -5.89
C ASP A 51 -0.95 -2.97 -6.72
N ARG A 52 0.23 -3.36 -7.22
CA ARG A 52 1.11 -2.45 -7.94
C ARG A 52 0.54 -2.06 -9.31
N ASP A 53 0.00 -3.03 -10.04
CA ASP A 53 -0.42 -2.81 -11.42
C ASP A 53 -1.72 -2.00 -11.47
N ASP A 54 -2.62 -2.21 -10.50
CA ASP A 54 -3.79 -1.36 -10.29
C ASP A 54 -3.39 0.09 -9.98
N LEU A 55 -2.46 0.32 -9.04
CA LEU A 55 -1.95 1.66 -8.72
C LEU A 55 -1.38 2.39 -9.95
N LEU A 56 -0.63 1.67 -10.79
CA LEU A 56 -0.02 2.24 -11.99
C LEU A 56 -1.05 2.50 -13.10
N SER A 57 -2.06 1.66 -13.23
CA SER A 57 -3.11 1.76 -14.25
C SER A 57 -4.21 2.80 -13.95
N LEU A 58 -4.24 3.36 -12.74
CA LEU A 58 -5.18 4.43 -12.37
C LEU A 58 -5.14 5.61 -13.36
N SER A 59 -6.33 5.96 -13.87
CA SER A 59 -6.52 7.08 -14.78
C SER A 59 -6.35 8.43 -14.07
N GLN A 60 -5.84 9.43 -14.80
CA GLN A 60 -5.61 10.77 -14.26
C GLN A 60 -6.91 11.46 -13.80
N GLU A 61 -8.05 11.11 -14.40
CA GLU A 61 -9.38 11.60 -14.02
C GLU A 61 -9.80 11.10 -12.63
N LYS A 62 -9.61 9.80 -12.35
CA LYS A 62 -9.88 9.24 -11.01
C LYS A 62 -9.02 9.93 -9.95
N ILE A 63 -7.74 10.14 -10.25
CA ILE A 63 -6.82 10.86 -9.35
C ILE A 63 -7.29 12.29 -9.11
N ALA A 64 -7.68 13.01 -10.15
CA ALA A 64 -8.12 14.40 -10.05
C ALA A 64 -9.41 14.59 -9.24
N SER A 65 -10.23 13.54 -9.13
CA SER A 65 -11.48 13.56 -8.34
C SER A 65 -11.25 13.52 -6.82
N LEU A 66 -10.06 13.12 -6.38
CA LEU A 66 -9.69 13.04 -4.96
C LEU A 66 -9.37 14.43 -4.37
N SER A 67 -9.40 14.53 -3.04
CA SER A 67 -8.88 15.70 -2.32
C SER A 67 -7.36 15.83 -2.52
N LYS A 68 -6.80 17.03 -2.35
CA LYS A 68 -5.35 17.27 -2.52
C LYS A 68 -4.50 16.35 -1.63
N GLU A 69 -4.91 16.14 -0.39
CA GLU A 69 -4.21 15.25 0.56
C GLU A 69 -4.19 13.80 0.04
N LYS A 70 -5.34 13.28 -0.43
CA LYS A 70 -5.44 11.95 -1.04
C LYS A 70 -4.62 11.84 -2.33
N GLN A 71 -4.54 12.91 -3.13
CA GLN A 71 -3.71 12.95 -4.34
C GLN A 71 -2.21 12.87 -4.00
N GLU A 72 -1.75 13.63 -3.00
CA GLU A 72 -0.36 13.58 -2.53
C GLU A 72 0.01 12.18 -2.02
N ALA A 73 -0.86 11.58 -1.21
CA ALA A 73 -0.70 10.21 -0.74
C ALA A 73 -0.56 9.20 -1.89
N LEU A 74 -1.43 9.30 -2.90
CA LEU A 74 -1.41 8.43 -4.06
C LEU A 74 -0.16 8.62 -4.92
N MET A 75 0.34 9.85 -5.05
CA MET A 75 1.60 10.10 -5.78
C MET A 75 2.79 9.47 -5.07
N SER A 76 2.82 9.51 -3.74
CA SER A 76 3.82 8.78 -2.94
C SER A 76 3.72 7.27 -3.14
N LEU A 77 2.51 6.69 -3.15
CA LEU A 77 2.30 5.27 -3.47
C LEU A 77 2.78 4.90 -4.87
N LYS A 78 2.43 5.70 -5.88
CA LYS A 78 2.86 5.47 -7.27
C LYS A 78 4.38 5.57 -7.42
N SER A 79 5.03 6.47 -6.69
CA SER A 79 6.50 6.53 -6.61
C SER A 79 7.07 5.21 -6.06
N MET A 80 6.48 4.71 -4.97
CA MET A 80 6.91 3.45 -4.35
C MET A 80 6.59 2.20 -5.19
N ALA A 81 5.59 2.25 -6.07
CA ALA A 81 5.30 1.18 -7.04
C ALA A 81 6.48 0.90 -8.00
N HIS A 82 7.42 1.84 -8.14
CA HIS A 82 8.66 1.65 -8.91
C HIS A 82 9.83 1.13 -8.07
N ALA A 83 9.69 1.02 -6.74
CA ALA A 83 10.75 0.54 -5.86
C ALA A 83 11.12 -0.92 -6.18
N PRO A 84 12.40 -1.33 -6.04
CA PRO A 84 12.83 -2.69 -6.35
C PRO A 84 12.09 -3.79 -5.59
N TYR A 85 11.63 -3.48 -4.37
CA TYR A 85 10.79 -4.37 -3.59
C TYR A 85 9.42 -4.56 -4.24
N ALA A 86 8.69 -3.47 -4.51
CA ALA A 86 7.34 -3.52 -5.09
C ALA A 86 7.33 -4.21 -6.46
N VAL A 87 8.36 -3.98 -7.29
CA VAL A 87 8.52 -4.67 -8.58
C VAL A 87 8.70 -6.19 -8.41
N LYS A 88 9.35 -6.64 -7.33
CA LYS A 88 9.55 -8.07 -7.06
C LYS A 88 8.35 -8.73 -6.38
N SER A 89 7.67 -8.01 -5.50
CA SER A 89 6.56 -8.53 -4.70
C SER A 89 5.21 -8.43 -5.43
N GLY A 90 5.07 -7.49 -6.35
CA GLY A 90 3.82 -7.18 -7.04
C GLY A 90 2.89 -6.25 -6.25
N TYR A 91 3.32 -5.79 -5.08
CA TYR A 91 2.50 -4.94 -4.20
C TYR A 91 3.33 -3.89 -3.48
N VAL A 92 2.68 -2.78 -3.15
CA VAL A 92 3.22 -1.72 -2.27
C VAL A 92 2.61 -1.92 -0.89
N ARG A 93 3.44 -2.15 0.13
CA ARG A 93 2.97 -2.29 1.50
C ARG A 93 3.05 -0.97 2.24
N VAL A 94 1.93 -0.53 2.80
CA VAL A 94 1.85 0.58 3.77
C VAL A 94 1.73 -0.01 5.15
N HIS A 95 2.52 0.49 6.11
CA HIS A 95 2.61 -0.05 7.47
C HIS A 95 2.28 1.03 8.49
N TRP A 96 1.52 0.65 9.51
CA TRP A 96 1.23 1.43 10.71
C TRP A 96 1.99 0.81 11.89
N TYR A 97 2.45 1.64 12.83
CA TYR A 97 3.23 1.24 14.01
C TYR A 97 2.51 1.66 15.29
#